data_AF-A0A3Q0QZS2-F1
#
_entry.id   AF-A0A3Q0QZS2-F1
#
_cell.length_a   1.000
_cell.length_b   1.000
_cell.length_c   1.000
_cell.angle_alpha   90.00
_cell.angle_beta   90.00
_cell.angle_gamma   90.00
#
_symmetry.space_group_name_H-M   'P 1'
#
loop_
_entity.id
_entity.type
_entity.pdbx_description
1 polymer ?
#
loop_
_entity_poly.entity_id
_entity_poly.type
_entity_poly.pdbx_seq_one_letter_code
_entity_poly.pdbx_strand_id
1 'polypeptide(L)'
;MPEGPELHLASLYVNSMCEGVVFSGPVRKSEVSKNPDVPFTSEAYRITATSRGKEVKLTLTPIKKDEPKRRMKTGQAEQPIDIVFRFGMSGYFRFTREDELPKHAHLCFYSKEKPSRVLSFVDTRRFGSWEPNGTWQPNRGPCVLFEYKKFRENVVSNVSDRAFDRPICEVLLNQKYFNGIGNYLRAEILFRSNIPPFVSARAVLEGLDSDDSCENENPLKKETDTKKQMKHEMSDLLRLCHAVPLEVVNLGGKGYDPTKKEYSDFEAWLQCYCVDGMKSLQDHNGRTIWFRGDPGPMSPKAKKWAKKVNDHDYTDKKKVKMRSSSRHLHNSVYLSSVSFHQVAKRKREAKVKKTVIKQEGVTKTPKNEKDARLKEAESKRRKPAKTHEVNTPQRETRSSARRRKTSSVEATAGVAMSKNKNVLSTGEE
;
A
#
# COMPACT_ATOMS: atom_id res chain seq x y z
N MET A 1 6.96 2.28 -5.98
CA MET A 1 5.93 1.46 -5.30
C MET A 1 6.13 1.69 -3.82
N PRO A 2 5.09 1.91 -3.01
CA PRO A 2 5.26 2.03 -1.57
C PRO A 2 5.94 0.79 -0.96
N GLU A 3 6.88 1.03 -0.06
CA GLU A 3 7.63 0.07 0.72
C GLU A 3 7.43 0.39 2.22
N GLY A 4 8.13 -0.31 3.12
CA GLY A 4 7.94 -0.14 4.57
C GLY A 4 7.90 1.33 5.06
N PRO A 5 8.85 2.19 4.63
CA PRO A 5 8.89 3.59 5.03
C PRO A 5 7.63 4.38 4.63
N GLU A 6 7.16 4.27 3.39
CA GLU A 6 6.01 5.05 2.92
C GLU A 6 4.69 4.62 3.59
N LEU A 7 4.52 3.33 3.89
CA LEU A 7 3.38 2.84 4.66
C LEU A 7 3.44 3.33 6.11
N HIS A 8 4.63 3.37 6.72
CA HIS A 8 4.78 3.92 8.06
C HIS A 8 4.46 5.43 8.11
N LEU A 9 5.09 6.22 7.23
CA LEU A 9 4.86 7.67 7.12
C LEU A 9 3.39 8.00 6.83
N ALA A 10 2.70 7.19 6.02
CA ALA A 10 1.26 7.32 5.80
C ALA A 10 0.41 7.05 7.06
N SER A 11 0.83 6.11 7.92
CA SER A 11 0.15 5.88 9.20
C SER A 11 0.33 7.05 10.18
N LEU A 12 1.53 7.64 10.25
CA LEU A 12 1.80 8.85 11.04
C LEU A 12 0.97 10.04 10.53
N TYR A 13 0.88 10.22 9.21
CA TYR A 13 0.04 11.24 8.58
C TYR A 13 -1.43 11.09 8.96
N VAL A 14 -2.00 9.88 8.90
CA VAL A 14 -3.40 9.66 9.29
C VAL A 14 -3.61 10.00 10.76
N ASN A 15 -2.72 9.55 11.66
CA ASN A 15 -2.82 9.87 13.09
C ASN A 15 -2.76 11.38 13.35
N SER A 16 -1.80 12.10 12.75
CA SER A 16 -1.65 13.55 12.91
C SER A 16 -2.82 14.34 12.32
N MET A 17 -3.31 13.98 11.12
CA MET A 17 -4.38 14.72 10.46
C MET A 17 -5.78 14.41 11.03
N CYS A 18 -5.95 13.25 11.68
CA CYS A 18 -7.19 12.85 12.34
C CYS A 18 -7.20 13.14 13.85
N GLU A 19 -6.11 13.69 14.40
CA GLU A 19 -6.03 14.05 15.82
C GLU A 19 -7.11 15.09 16.18
N GLY A 20 -7.87 14.81 17.23
CA GLY A 20 -9.02 15.63 17.65
C GLY A 20 -10.26 15.58 16.74
N VAL A 21 -10.15 15.04 15.52
CA VAL A 21 -11.26 14.99 14.54
C VAL A 21 -12.28 13.92 14.93
N VAL A 22 -13.57 14.29 14.89
CA VAL A 22 -14.69 13.36 15.07
C VAL A 22 -15.32 13.06 13.72
N PHE A 23 -15.38 11.79 13.36
CA PHE A 23 -16.02 11.28 12.15
C PHE A 23 -17.44 10.79 12.43
N SER A 24 -18.30 10.73 11.41
CA SER A 24 -19.69 10.30 11.56
C SER A 24 -20.29 9.70 10.29
N GLY A 25 -21.33 8.87 10.44
CA GLY A 25 -22.02 8.22 9.34
C GLY A 25 -21.29 6.97 8.79
N PRO A 26 -21.73 6.45 7.64
CA PRO A 26 -21.13 5.28 7.00
C PRO A 26 -19.80 5.59 6.33
N VAL A 27 -18.93 4.58 6.23
CA VAL A 27 -17.77 4.63 5.33
C VAL A 27 -18.27 4.52 3.89
N ARG A 28 -17.87 5.44 3.00
CA ARG A 28 -18.35 5.47 1.60
C ARG A 28 -17.28 4.91 0.64
N LYS A 29 -17.61 3.83 -0.08
CA LYS A 29 -16.82 3.30 -1.20
C LYS A 29 -17.27 3.91 -2.52
N SER A 30 -16.35 4.20 -3.43
CA SER A 30 -16.71 4.58 -4.81
C SER A 30 -17.24 3.37 -5.61
N GLU A 31 -18.29 3.56 -6.41
CA GLU A 31 -18.89 2.51 -7.25
C GLU A 31 -17.86 1.77 -8.13
N VAL A 32 -16.88 2.50 -8.69
CA VAL A 32 -15.85 1.96 -9.59
C VAL A 32 -14.76 1.11 -8.91
N SER A 33 -14.80 0.96 -7.58
CA SER A 33 -13.85 0.15 -6.82
C SER A 33 -14.34 -1.28 -6.64
N LYS A 34 -13.50 -2.25 -7.04
CA LYS A 34 -13.74 -3.70 -6.87
C LYS A 34 -13.40 -4.23 -5.48
N ASN A 35 -12.87 -3.39 -4.59
CA ASN A 35 -12.63 -3.74 -3.20
C ASN A 35 -13.95 -3.90 -2.43
N PRO A 36 -13.96 -4.64 -1.30
CA PRO A 36 -15.16 -4.83 -0.50
C PRO A 36 -15.70 -3.53 0.10
N ASP A 37 -17.01 -3.48 0.30
CA ASP A 37 -17.64 -2.47 1.15
C ASP A 37 -17.24 -2.65 2.61
N VAL A 38 -17.25 -1.55 3.37
CA VAL A 38 -16.90 -1.53 4.79
C VAL A 38 -18.21 -1.40 5.58
N PRO A 39 -18.72 -2.48 6.21
CA PRO A 39 -20.01 -2.47 6.91
C PRO A 39 -19.87 -1.81 8.29
N PHE A 40 -19.61 -0.50 8.29
CA PHE A 40 -19.46 0.33 9.50
C PHE A 40 -20.26 1.62 9.35
N THR A 41 -20.97 1.99 10.41
CA THR A 41 -21.71 3.24 10.56
C THR A 41 -21.74 3.57 12.04
N SER A 42 -21.49 4.83 12.40
CA SER A 42 -21.52 5.31 13.80
C SER A 42 -21.85 6.80 13.84
N GLU A 43 -22.55 7.27 14.87
CA GLU A 43 -22.87 8.70 15.04
C GLU A 43 -21.65 9.59 15.32
N ALA A 44 -20.60 9.00 15.90
CA ALA A 44 -19.37 9.67 16.31
C ALA A 44 -18.26 8.63 16.49
N TYR A 45 -17.19 8.70 15.72
CA TYR A 45 -16.04 7.81 15.85
C TYR A 45 -14.71 8.55 15.64
N ARG A 46 -13.62 7.96 16.14
CA ARG A 46 -12.24 8.39 15.87
C ARG A 46 -11.57 7.41 14.90
N ILE A 47 -10.56 7.89 14.19
CA ILE A 47 -9.72 7.07 13.31
C ILE A 47 -8.29 7.14 13.83
N THR A 48 -7.67 5.98 14.03
CA THR A 48 -6.23 5.85 14.24
C THR A 48 -5.63 4.91 13.20
N ALA A 49 -4.31 4.95 13.04
CA ALA A 49 -3.57 4.18 12.06
C ALA A 49 -2.33 3.52 12.67
N THR A 50 -2.00 2.33 12.19
CA THR A 50 -0.74 1.62 12.48
C THR A 50 -0.19 1.01 11.19
N SER A 51 1.11 0.74 11.14
CA SER A 51 1.80 0.18 9.96
C SER A 51 2.56 -1.10 10.31
N ARG A 52 2.50 -2.13 9.45
CA ARG A 52 3.30 -3.34 9.59
C ARG A 52 3.83 -3.80 8.24
N GLY A 53 5.12 -3.57 8.00
CA GLY A 53 5.74 -3.84 6.69
C GLY A 53 5.04 -3.06 5.59
N LYS A 54 4.47 -3.75 4.59
CA LYS A 54 3.73 -3.09 3.48
C LYS A 54 2.22 -3.02 3.65
N GLU A 55 1.76 -2.97 4.90
CA GLU A 55 0.34 -2.86 5.25
C GLU A 55 0.13 -1.70 6.23
N VAL A 56 -0.99 -0.98 6.07
CA VAL A 56 -1.47 0.03 7.02
C VAL A 56 -2.84 -0.42 7.51
N LYS A 57 -3.06 -0.42 8.82
CA LYS A 57 -4.34 -0.75 9.44
C LYS A 57 -4.93 0.52 10.03
N LEU A 58 -6.12 0.89 9.57
CA LEU A 58 -6.95 1.91 10.23
C LEU A 58 -7.86 1.23 11.25
N THR A 59 -7.98 1.81 12.43
CA THR A 59 -8.94 1.39 13.46
C THR A 59 -9.98 2.49 13.61
N LEU A 60 -11.24 2.18 13.32
CA LEU A 60 -12.37 3.08 13.55
C LEU A 60 -12.97 2.77 14.92
N THR A 61 -12.93 3.73 15.84
CA THR A 61 -13.36 3.54 17.24
C THR A 61 -14.57 4.41 17.55
N PRO A 62 -15.77 3.82 17.72
CA PRO A 62 -16.97 4.53 18.16
C PRO A 62 -16.77 5.27 19.49
N ILE A 63 -17.25 6.50 19.58
CA ILE A 63 -17.28 7.31 20.78
C ILE A 63 -18.59 7.02 21.52
N LYS A 64 -18.50 6.30 22.65
CA LYS A 64 -19.65 6.11 23.53
C LYS A 64 -20.09 7.46 24.08
N LYS A 65 -21.38 7.79 23.95
CA LYS A 65 -22.01 8.85 24.74
C LYS A 65 -22.33 8.29 26.13
N ASP A 66 -21.97 9.03 27.17
CA ASP A 66 -22.42 8.76 28.54
C ASP A 66 -23.89 9.17 28.70
N GLU A 67 -24.81 8.42 28.09
CA GLU A 67 -26.23 8.53 28.42
C GLU A 67 -26.55 7.67 29.66
N PRO A 68 -27.28 8.22 30.65
CA PRO A 68 -27.65 7.47 31.85
C PRO A 68 -28.57 6.31 31.48
N LYS A 69 -28.15 5.10 31.86
CA LYS A 69 -28.72 3.77 31.55
C LYS A 69 -30.26 3.69 31.43
N ARG A 70 -30.83 4.17 30.32
CA ARG A 70 -32.18 3.78 29.89
C ARG A 70 -32.09 2.37 29.31
N ARG A 71 -32.98 1.49 29.77
CA ARG A 71 -33.03 0.06 29.40
C ARG A 71 -33.34 -0.12 27.91
N MET A 72 -32.33 -0.01 27.05
CA MET A 72 -32.40 -0.55 25.69
C MET A 72 -32.13 -2.05 25.70
N LYS A 73 -32.84 -2.77 24.81
CA LYS A 73 -32.76 -4.22 24.69
C LYS A 73 -31.37 -4.65 24.18
N THR A 74 -30.96 -5.84 24.58
CA THR A 74 -29.69 -6.48 24.22
C THR A 74 -29.49 -6.52 22.70
N GLY A 75 -28.51 -5.78 22.18
CA GLY A 75 -28.19 -5.76 20.75
C GLY A 75 -27.06 -4.78 20.40
N GLN A 76 -25.84 -5.30 20.32
CA GLN A 76 -24.64 -4.65 19.75
C GLN A 76 -24.30 -3.24 20.30
N ALA A 77 -23.39 -3.20 21.28
CA ALA A 77 -22.51 -2.03 21.38
C ALA A 77 -21.65 -1.96 20.10
N GLU A 78 -21.60 -0.79 19.44
CA GLU A 78 -20.74 -0.57 18.27
C GLU A 78 -19.28 -0.90 18.64
N GLN A 79 -18.73 -1.98 18.08
CA GLN A 79 -17.36 -2.39 18.32
C GLN A 79 -16.41 -1.61 17.38
N PRO A 80 -15.15 -1.38 17.79
CA PRO A 80 -14.14 -0.90 16.88
C PRO A 80 -13.96 -1.86 15.69
N ILE A 81 -13.75 -1.32 14.49
CA ILE A 81 -13.42 -2.10 13.30
C ILE A 81 -12.03 -1.75 12.79
N ASP A 82 -11.26 -2.79 12.48
CA ASP A 82 -9.99 -2.67 11.78
C ASP A 82 -10.18 -2.80 10.26
N ILE A 83 -9.47 -1.98 9.48
CA ILE A 83 -9.44 -2.05 8.02
C ILE A 83 -7.98 -2.06 7.58
N VAL A 84 -7.54 -3.15 6.96
CA VAL A 84 -6.17 -3.31 6.47
C VAL A 84 -6.08 -2.89 5.00
N PHE A 85 -5.11 -2.03 4.72
CA PHE A 85 -4.83 -1.44 3.42
C PHE A 85 -3.45 -1.87 2.92
N ARG A 86 -3.40 -2.20 1.62
CA ARG A 86 -2.16 -2.32 0.85
C ARG A 86 -2.23 -1.32 -0.30
N PHE A 87 -1.25 -0.45 -0.45
CA PHE A 87 -1.36 0.72 -1.34
C PHE A 87 -1.18 0.41 -2.85
N GLY A 88 -0.77 -0.81 -3.21
CA GLY A 88 -0.49 -1.15 -4.60
C GLY A 88 0.65 -0.30 -5.18
N MET A 89 0.40 0.42 -6.27
CA MET A 89 1.41 1.28 -6.93
C MET A 89 1.20 2.78 -6.70
N SER A 90 -0.03 3.21 -6.42
CA SER A 90 -0.46 4.62 -6.43
C SER A 90 -1.50 4.94 -5.35
N GLY A 91 -1.74 4.02 -4.42
CA GLY A 91 -2.55 4.25 -3.23
C GLY A 91 -1.86 5.19 -2.26
N TYR A 92 -2.63 6.09 -1.67
CA TYR A 92 -2.22 6.94 -0.56
C TYR A 92 -3.44 7.46 0.24
N PHE A 93 -3.20 7.95 1.46
CA PHE A 93 -4.20 8.69 2.22
C PHE A 93 -4.07 10.20 1.99
N ARG A 94 -5.21 10.89 1.96
CA ARG A 94 -5.29 12.36 1.92
C ARG A 94 -6.45 12.83 2.78
N PHE A 95 -6.25 13.90 3.54
CA PHE A 95 -7.30 14.60 4.27
C PHE A 95 -7.57 15.95 3.59
N THR A 96 -8.80 16.19 3.13
CA THR A 96 -9.21 17.39 2.39
C THR A 96 -10.52 17.96 2.93
N ARG A 97 -10.94 19.14 2.44
CA ARG A 97 -12.34 19.59 2.54
C ARG A 97 -13.21 18.77 1.58
N GLU A 98 -14.52 18.69 1.83
CA GLU A 98 -15.48 17.94 1.01
C GLU A 98 -15.58 18.46 -0.44
N ASP A 99 -15.47 19.77 -0.65
CA ASP A 99 -15.42 20.41 -1.98
C ASP A 99 -14.09 20.23 -2.71
N GLU A 100 -13.06 19.71 -2.04
CA GLU A 100 -11.72 19.44 -2.55
C GLU A 100 -11.45 17.93 -2.74
N LEU A 101 -12.52 17.11 -2.76
CA LEU A 101 -12.42 15.66 -2.80
C LEU A 101 -11.66 15.16 -4.05
N PRO A 102 -10.59 14.35 -3.91
CA PRO A 102 -9.84 13.85 -5.06
C PRO A 102 -10.68 12.94 -5.98
N LYS A 103 -10.56 13.15 -7.30
CA LYS A 103 -11.26 12.36 -8.35
C LYS A 103 -11.16 10.82 -8.20
N HIS A 104 -10.05 10.33 -7.64
CA HIS A 104 -9.76 8.91 -7.45
C HIS A 104 -9.85 8.46 -5.98
N ALA A 105 -10.60 9.20 -5.16
CA ALA A 105 -10.94 8.79 -3.79
C ALA A 105 -11.88 7.58 -3.85
N HIS A 106 -11.37 6.40 -3.45
CA HIS A 106 -12.06 5.12 -3.60
C HIS A 106 -12.69 4.61 -2.30
N LEU A 107 -12.23 5.12 -1.14
CA LEU A 107 -12.85 4.92 0.16
C LEU A 107 -12.76 6.22 0.96
N CYS A 108 -13.86 6.69 1.55
CA CYS A 108 -13.98 7.99 2.20
C CYS A 108 -14.63 7.91 3.59
N PHE A 109 -14.07 8.67 4.54
CA PHE A 109 -14.56 8.83 5.91
C PHE A 109 -14.84 10.32 6.16
N TYR A 110 -16.07 10.66 6.54
CA TYR A 110 -16.54 12.05 6.64
C TYR A 110 -16.52 12.52 8.10
N SER A 111 -15.93 13.69 8.33
CA SER A 111 -15.98 14.37 9.63
C SER A 111 -17.39 14.89 9.94
N LYS A 112 -17.69 15.01 11.24
CA LYS A 112 -18.94 15.57 11.77
C LYS A 112 -18.98 17.10 11.73
N GLU A 113 -17.84 17.72 11.43
CA GLU A 113 -17.63 19.17 11.40
C GLU A 113 -18.37 19.84 10.22
N LYS A 114 -18.52 21.16 10.30
CA LYS A 114 -19.07 21.99 9.20
C LYS A 114 -18.13 23.18 8.96
N PRO A 115 -17.55 23.35 7.75
CA PRO A 115 -17.65 22.43 6.58
C PRO A 115 -17.01 21.07 6.87
N SER A 116 -17.52 20.00 6.25
CA SER A 116 -16.96 18.66 6.48
C SER A 116 -15.59 18.52 5.81
N ARG A 117 -14.65 17.98 6.57
CA ARG A 117 -13.39 17.41 6.10
C ARG A 117 -13.55 15.90 5.86
N VAL A 118 -12.81 15.35 4.91
CA VAL A 118 -12.90 13.97 4.45
C VAL A 118 -11.51 13.34 4.43
N LEU A 119 -11.36 12.18 5.10
CA LEU A 119 -10.21 11.30 4.90
C LEU A 119 -10.52 10.39 3.73
N SER A 120 -9.62 10.32 2.75
CA SER A 120 -9.79 9.51 1.54
C SER A 120 -8.59 8.61 1.31
N PHE A 121 -8.85 7.33 1.03
CA PHE A 121 -7.90 6.47 0.32
C PHE A 121 -8.02 6.73 -1.18
N VAL A 122 -6.97 7.27 -1.79
CA VAL A 122 -6.91 7.66 -3.20
C VAL A 122 -6.02 6.69 -3.95
N ASP A 123 -6.46 6.10 -5.06
CA ASP A 123 -5.62 5.24 -5.89
C ASP A 123 -5.98 5.28 -7.37
N THR A 124 -5.20 6.03 -8.16
CA THR A 124 -5.47 6.25 -9.59
C THR A 124 -5.42 4.97 -10.44
N ARG A 125 -4.61 3.97 -10.06
CA ARG A 125 -4.44 2.70 -10.80
C ARG A 125 -5.37 1.59 -10.30
N ARG A 126 -6.02 1.76 -9.15
CA ARG A 126 -6.86 0.74 -8.49
C ARG A 126 -6.14 -0.60 -8.29
N PHE A 127 -4.88 -0.52 -7.87
CA PHE A 127 -4.01 -1.66 -7.50
C PHE A 127 -3.94 -1.86 -5.98
N GLY A 128 -4.38 -0.88 -5.19
CA GLY A 128 -4.50 -0.98 -3.75
C GLY A 128 -5.70 -1.81 -3.32
N SER A 129 -5.56 -2.51 -2.20
CA SER A 129 -6.55 -3.45 -1.69
C SER A 129 -6.97 -3.21 -0.24
N TRP A 130 -8.28 -3.36 -0.02
CA TRP A 130 -9.09 -3.33 1.20
C TRP A 130 -9.45 -4.61 1.95
N GLU A 131 -9.19 -4.75 3.25
CA GLU A 131 -9.75 -5.84 4.08
C GLU A 131 -10.39 -5.30 5.38
N PRO A 132 -11.74 -5.13 5.43
CA PRO A 132 -12.47 -4.75 6.64
C PRO A 132 -12.65 -5.93 7.60
N ASN A 133 -12.63 -5.66 8.91
CA ASN A 133 -12.43 -6.66 9.97
C ASN A 133 -11.14 -7.48 9.78
N GLY A 134 -10.16 -6.92 9.07
CA GLY A 134 -8.93 -7.59 8.71
C GLY A 134 -7.89 -7.57 9.83
N THR A 135 -7.22 -8.70 10.02
CA THR A 135 -5.90 -8.74 10.67
C THR A 135 -4.80 -8.55 9.62
N TRP A 136 -3.55 -8.35 10.05
CA TRP A 136 -2.39 -8.37 9.16
C TRP A 136 -2.36 -9.68 8.34
N GLN A 137 -1.88 -9.64 7.09
CA GLN A 137 -1.85 -10.84 6.26
C GLN A 137 -1.07 -11.97 6.95
N PRO A 138 -1.66 -13.16 7.15
CA PRO A 138 -1.04 -14.22 7.95
C PRO A 138 0.25 -14.76 7.33
N ASN A 139 0.40 -14.65 6.00
CA ASN A 139 1.59 -15.08 5.27
C ASN A 139 2.70 -14.01 5.24
N ARG A 140 2.61 -12.94 6.05
CA ARG A 140 3.63 -11.89 6.16
C ARG A 140 4.41 -11.97 7.47
N GLY A 141 5.72 -12.01 7.34
CA GLY A 141 6.66 -12.01 8.46
C GLY A 141 6.64 -10.71 9.29
N PRO A 142 7.42 -10.67 10.37
CA PRO A 142 7.58 -9.47 11.20
C PRO A 142 8.08 -8.26 10.40
N CYS A 143 7.63 -7.08 10.80
CA CYS A 143 8.00 -5.82 10.19
C CYS A 143 9.50 -5.51 10.38
N VAL A 144 10.24 -5.31 9.30
CA VAL A 144 11.67 -4.97 9.36
C VAL A 144 11.97 -3.67 10.12
N LEU A 145 11.01 -2.74 10.21
CA LEU A 145 11.16 -1.46 10.93
C LEU A 145 10.94 -1.57 12.44
N PHE A 146 9.94 -2.35 12.88
CA PHE A 146 9.41 -2.27 14.27
C PHE A 146 9.36 -3.61 15.00
N GLU A 147 9.77 -4.70 14.35
CA GLU A 147 9.82 -6.04 14.93
C GLU A 147 11.18 -6.70 14.67
N TYR A 148 12.28 -5.92 14.71
CA TYR A 148 13.62 -6.34 14.24
C TYR A 148 14.08 -7.70 14.75
N LYS A 149 14.06 -7.94 16.07
CA LYS A 149 14.49 -9.22 16.68
C LYS A 149 13.69 -10.41 16.13
N LYS A 150 12.35 -10.31 16.19
CA LYS A 150 11.44 -11.31 15.58
C LYS A 150 11.67 -11.50 14.09
N PHE A 151 11.97 -10.43 13.35
CA PHE A 151 12.29 -10.51 11.91
C PHE A 151 13.60 -11.30 11.70
N ARG A 152 14.65 -10.97 12.45
CA ARG A 152 15.96 -11.63 12.38
C ARG A 152 15.85 -13.11 12.74
N GLU A 153 15.26 -13.42 13.88
CA GLU A 153 14.91 -14.78 14.32
C GLU A 153 14.14 -15.55 13.23
N ASN A 154 13.08 -14.95 12.67
CA ASN A 154 12.25 -15.57 11.63
C ASN A 154 13.03 -15.86 10.33
N VAL A 155 14.04 -15.06 9.98
CA VAL A 155 14.91 -15.36 8.82
C VAL A 155 15.91 -16.46 9.17
N VAL A 156 16.69 -16.29 10.25
CA VAL A 156 17.76 -17.23 10.65
C VAL A 156 17.21 -18.64 10.88
N SER A 157 16.15 -18.77 11.69
CA SER A 157 15.53 -20.07 12.00
C SER A 157 14.88 -20.76 10.79
N ASN A 158 14.69 -20.04 9.68
CA ASN A 158 14.08 -20.57 8.45
C ASN A 158 15.01 -20.53 7.23
N VAL A 159 16.31 -20.24 7.39
CA VAL A 159 17.28 -20.19 6.26
C VAL A 159 17.37 -21.53 5.50
N SER A 160 16.90 -22.61 6.12
CA SER A 160 16.76 -23.93 5.53
C SER A 160 15.65 -24.07 4.48
N ASP A 161 14.63 -23.19 4.48
CA ASP A 161 13.50 -23.19 3.55
C ASP A 161 13.96 -22.99 2.09
N ARG A 162 13.32 -23.68 1.14
CA ARG A 162 13.61 -23.58 -0.30
C ARG A 162 13.47 -22.17 -0.87
N ALA A 163 12.77 -21.27 -0.19
CA ALA A 163 12.76 -19.86 -0.52
C ALA A 163 14.17 -19.25 -0.60
N PHE A 164 15.12 -19.72 0.23
CA PHE A 164 16.50 -19.22 0.31
C PHE A 164 17.44 -19.84 -0.74
N ASP A 165 16.98 -20.81 -1.53
CA ASP A 165 17.74 -21.36 -2.66
C ASP A 165 17.70 -20.43 -3.90
N ARG A 166 16.94 -19.32 -3.83
CA ARG A 166 16.85 -18.29 -4.87
C ARG A 166 17.94 -17.21 -4.71
N PRO A 167 18.20 -16.42 -5.77
CA PRO A 167 19.03 -15.22 -5.70
C PRO A 167 18.65 -14.28 -4.54
N ILE A 168 19.63 -13.74 -3.82
CA ILE A 168 19.38 -12.86 -2.66
C ILE A 168 18.49 -11.64 -3.02
N CYS A 169 18.65 -11.05 -4.20
CA CYS A 169 17.80 -9.93 -4.63
C CYS A 169 16.31 -10.31 -4.79
N GLU A 170 15.99 -11.59 -5.00
CA GLU A 170 14.62 -12.09 -5.10
C GLU A 170 14.07 -12.47 -3.71
N VAL A 171 14.91 -13.03 -2.86
CA VAL A 171 14.54 -13.40 -1.49
C VAL A 171 14.26 -12.17 -0.63
N LEU A 172 14.99 -11.07 -0.82
CA LEU A 172 14.70 -9.76 -0.22
C LEU A 172 13.30 -9.21 -0.58
N LEU A 173 12.66 -9.69 -1.65
CA LEU A 173 11.28 -9.31 -1.98
C LEU A 173 10.22 -10.22 -1.32
N ASN A 174 10.61 -11.34 -0.73
CA ASN A 174 9.68 -12.30 -0.15
C ASN A 174 9.12 -11.79 1.19
N GLN A 175 7.85 -11.38 1.17
CA GLN A 175 7.18 -10.77 2.32
C GLN A 175 6.88 -11.74 3.48
N LYS A 176 7.06 -13.07 3.30
CA LYS A 176 7.09 -14.05 4.42
C LYS A 176 8.27 -13.80 5.36
N TYR A 177 9.36 -13.24 4.83
CA TYR A 177 10.62 -13.03 5.55
C TYR A 177 10.96 -11.54 5.68
N PHE A 178 10.97 -10.80 4.57
CA PHE A 178 11.40 -9.40 4.50
C PHE A 178 10.20 -8.44 4.38
N ASN A 179 9.26 -8.51 5.32
CA ASN A 179 8.02 -7.73 5.27
C ASN A 179 8.30 -6.22 5.45
N GLY A 180 8.22 -5.48 4.35
CA GLY A 180 8.58 -4.07 4.26
C GLY A 180 9.57 -3.78 3.13
N ILE A 181 10.46 -4.73 2.80
CA ILE A 181 11.47 -4.54 1.73
C ILE A 181 10.82 -4.65 0.35
N GLY A 182 11.23 -3.79 -0.57
CA GLY A 182 10.84 -3.83 -1.98
C GLY A 182 12.00 -3.58 -2.93
N ASN A 183 11.69 -2.91 -4.03
CA ASN A 183 12.54 -2.85 -5.21
C ASN A 183 13.65 -1.80 -5.09
N TYR A 184 13.39 -0.66 -4.43
CA TYR A 184 14.46 0.30 -4.14
C TYR A 184 15.27 -0.14 -2.93
N LEU A 185 14.61 -0.57 -1.84
CA LEU A 185 15.32 -1.02 -0.64
C LEU A 185 16.26 -2.18 -0.94
N ARG A 186 15.88 -3.20 -1.73
CA ARG A 186 16.79 -4.30 -2.07
C ARG A 186 18.06 -3.83 -2.81
N ALA A 187 17.96 -2.80 -3.66
CA ALA A 187 19.09 -2.29 -4.42
C ALA A 187 20.02 -1.47 -3.51
N GLU A 188 19.45 -0.63 -2.65
CA GLU A 188 20.16 0.19 -1.67
C GLU A 188 20.85 -0.64 -0.58
N ILE A 189 20.20 -1.72 -0.12
CA ILE A 189 20.73 -2.65 0.87
C ILE A 189 21.88 -3.48 0.29
N LEU A 190 21.69 -4.12 -0.87
CA LEU A 190 22.74 -4.93 -1.52
C LEU A 190 23.94 -4.09 -1.97
N PHE A 191 23.71 -2.83 -2.32
CA PHE A 191 24.78 -1.89 -2.62
C PHE A 191 25.61 -1.55 -1.38
N ARG A 192 24.96 -1.21 -0.24
CA ARG A 192 25.66 -0.90 1.02
C ARG A 192 26.46 -2.09 1.57
N SER A 193 25.96 -3.32 1.41
CA SER A 193 26.68 -4.54 1.79
C SER A 193 27.70 -5.04 0.76
N ASN A 194 27.76 -4.44 -0.44
CA ASN A 194 28.59 -4.87 -1.55
C ASN A 194 28.37 -6.35 -1.95
N ILE A 195 27.12 -6.83 -1.84
CA ILE A 195 26.74 -8.21 -2.17
C ILE A 195 26.16 -8.27 -3.61
N PRO A 196 26.72 -9.09 -4.52
CA PRO A 196 26.17 -9.25 -5.86
C PRO A 196 24.72 -9.76 -5.82
N PRO A 197 23.79 -9.18 -6.59
CA PRO A 197 22.36 -9.47 -6.45
C PRO A 197 21.97 -10.93 -6.74
N PHE A 198 22.77 -11.64 -7.53
CA PHE A 198 22.54 -13.04 -7.93
C PHE A 198 23.55 -14.03 -7.33
N VAL A 199 23.86 -13.88 -6.05
CA VAL A 199 24.36 -14.99 -5.20
C VAL A 199 23.20 -15.73 -4.53
N SER A 200 23.44 -16.96 -4.08
CA SER A 200 22.48 -17.73 -3.29
C SER A 200 22.15 -17.01 -1.98
N ALA A 201 20.86 -16.83 -1.67
CA ALA A 201 20.45 -16.17 -0.44
C ALA A 201 20.86 -16.95 0.81
N ARG A 202 20.74 -18.29 0.75
CA ARG A 202 21.23 -19.20 1.80
C ARG A 202 22.71 -18.94 2.11
N ALA A 203 23.58 -18.93 1.10
CA ALA A 203 25.02 -18.73 1.27
C ALA A 203 25.42 -17.33 1.81
N VAL A 204 24.49 -16.36 1.79
CA VAL A 204 24.69 -15.01 2.37
C VAL A 204 24.19 -14.92 3.81
N LEU A 205 23.22 -15.75 4.20
CA LEU A 205 22.50 -15.68 5.47
C LEU A 205 22.85 -16.82 6.44
N GLU A 206 23.46 -17.89 5.94
CA GLU A 206 23.93 -19.04 6.70
C GLU A 206 25.13 -18.65 7.57
N GLY A 207 25.06 -18.98 8.86
CA GLY A 207 26.06 -18.56 9.86
C GLY A 207 25.81 -17.18 10.51
N LEU A 208 24.68 -16.50 10.20
CA LEU A 208 24.24 -15.35 11.00
C LEU A 208 23.50 -15.80 12.26
N ASP A 209 23.89 -15.25 13.42
CA ASP A 209 23.22 -15.51 14.69
C ASP A 209 21.85 -14.83 14.80
N SER A 210 20.93 -15.44 15.55
CA SER A 210 19.59 -14.89 15.82
C SER A 210 19.62 -13.64 16.70
N ASP A 211 20.56 -13.57 17.64
CA ASP A 211 20.81 -12.39 18.45
C ASP A 211 21.79 -11.44 17.76
N ASP A 212 21.43 -10.17 17.67
CA ASP A 212 22.33 -9.14 17.15
C ASP A 212 23.26 -8.64 18.27
N SER A 213 24.46 -9.23 18.34
CA SER A 213 25.42 -9.01 19.43
C SER A 213 25.83 -7.55 19.64
N CYS A 214 25.64 -6.69 18.64
CA CYS A 214 25.91 -5.26 18.75
C CYS A 214 24.86 -4.44 19.52
N GLU A 215 23.64 -4.95 19.74
CA GLU A 215 22.63 -4.20 20.52
C GLU A 215 22.89 -4.23 22.03
N ASN A 216 23.63 -5.23 22.51
CA ASN A 216 23.83 -5.46 23.95
C ASN A 216 25.06 -4.72 24.53
N GLU A 217 25.85 -4.03 23.70
CA GLU A 217 27.01 -3.26 24.16
C GLU A 217 26.58 -1.89 24.71
N ASN A 218 26.66 -1.75 26.04
CA ASN A 218 26.43 -0.49 26.73
C ASN A 218 27.29 0.66 26.15
N PRO A 219 26.82 1.92 26.11
CA PRO A 219 27.56 3.05 25.51
C PRO A 219 28.93 3.41 26.13
N LEU A 220 29.38 2.68 27.16
CA LEU A 220 30.46 3.08 28.08
C LEU A 220 31.79 2.31 27.90
N LYS A 221 32.06 1.76 26.70
CA LYS A 221 33.36 1.17 26.32
C LYS A 221 33.76 1.52 24.88
N LYS A 222 33.88 2.81 24.56
CA LYS A 222 34.07 3.32 23.18
C LYS A 222 35.46 3.87 22.83
N GLU A 223 36.52 3.20 23.27
CA GLU A 223 37.88 3.37 22.74
C GLU A 223 38.51 1.97 22.61
N THR A 224 38.37 1.28 21.47
CA THR A 224 39.47 1.29 20.47
C THR A 224 39.09 0.70 19.08
N ASP A 225 37.93 0.05 18.89
CA ASP A 225 37.71 -0.89 17.76
C ASP A 225 36.64 -0.47 16.71
N THR A 226 36.43 0.84 16.52
CA THR A 226 35.38 1.41 15.63
C THR A 226 35.43 0.93 14.18
N LYS A 227 36.63 0.71 13.61
CA LYS A 227 36.79 0.21 12.22
C LYS A 227 36.34 -1.24 12.04
N LYS A 228 36.55 -2.08 13.05
CA LYS A 228 36.19 -3.50 13.00
C LYS A 228 34.68 -3.67 13.20
N GLN A 229 34.11 -2.88 14.12
CA GLN A 229 32.66 -2.76 14.30
C GLN A 229 31.99 -2.30 12.99
N MET A 230 32.33 -1.12 12.44
CA MET A 230 31.73 -0.63 11.19
C MET A 230 31.83 -1.62 10.01
N LYS A 231 32.93 -2.36 9.90
CA LYS A 231 33.08 -3.38 8.84
C LYS A 231 32.15 -4.58 9.04
N HIS A 232 31.89 -4.98 10.28
CA HIS A 232 30.88 -5.99 10.62
C HIS A 232 29.45 -5.47 10.39
N GLU A 233 29.19 -4.20 10.75
CA GLU A 233 27.87 -3.56 10.56
C GLU A 233 27.48 -3.47 9.08
N MET A 234 28.44 -3.20 8.19
CA MET A 234 28.20 -3.22 6.74
C MET A 234 28.11 -4.64 6.16
N SER A 235 28.59 -5.67 6.88
CA SER A 235 28.54 -7.06 6.44
C SER A 235 27.23 -7.77 6.80
N ASP A 236 26.54 -7.34 7.86
CA ASP A 236 25.26 -7.95 8.26
C ASP A 236 24.10 -7.43 7.42
N LEU A 237 23.66 -8.26 6.48
CA LEU A 237 22.55 -7.96 5.58
C LEU A 237 21.22 -7.76 6.31
N LEU A 238 20.98 -8.47 7.42
CA LEU A 238 19.72 -8.40 8.17
C LEU A 238 19.64 -7.10 8.97
N ARG A 239 20.76 -6.65 9.54
CA ARG A 239 20.83 -5.34 10.19
C ARG A 239 20.62 -4.19 9.19
N LEU A 240 21.17 -4.30 7.97
CA LEU A 240 20.89 -3.33 6.89
C LEU A 240 19.42 -3.37 6.43
N CYS A 241 18.74 -4.52 6.48
CA CYS A 241 17.30 -4.60 6.22
C CYS A 241 16.45 -3.85 7.25
N HIS A 242 16.99 -3.53 8.43
CA HIS A 242 16.35 -2.70 9.45
C HIS A 242 16.79 -1.23 9.37
N ALA A 243 18.10 -0.98 9.30
CA ALA A 243 18.68 0.36 9.33
C ALA A 243 18.38 1.19 8.06
N VAL A 244 18.52 0.61 6.87
CA VAL A 244 18.35 1.34 5.60
C VAL A 244 16.91 1.85 5.41
N PRO A 245 15.85 1.08 5.74
CA PRO A 245 14.49 1.63 5.77
C PRO A 245 14.26 2.70 6.85
N LEU A 246 14.94 2.62 8.01
CA LEU A 246 14.87 3.67 9.04
C LEU A 246 15.55 4.97 8.60
N GLU A 247 16.62 4.93 7.80
CA GLU A 247 17.18 6.12 7.15
C GLU A 247 16.08 6.88 6.40
N VAL A 248 15.30 6.18 5.56
CA VAL A 248 14.20 6.78 4.76
C VAL A 248 13.09 7.38 5.62
N VAL A 249 12.74 6.75 6.75
CA VAL A 249 11.79 7.33 7.71
C VAL A 249 12.35 8.61 8.33
N ASN A 250 13.66 8.64 8.63
CA ASN A 250 14.36 9.75 9.27
C ASN A 250 14.80 10.87 8.31
N LEU A 251 14.75 10.67 6.98
CA LEU A 251 14.86 11.75 5.98
C LEU A 251 13.71 12.77 6.05
N GLY A 252 12.67 12.51 6.88
CA GLY A 252 11.41 13.22 6.88
C GLY A 252 11.51 14.75 6.97
N GLY A 253 11.23 15.41 5.84
CA GLY A 253 10.85 16.82 5.79
C GLY A 253 9.44 17.08 6.36
N LYS A 254 8.72 18.09 5.84
CA LYS A 254 7.44 18.62 6.39
C LYS A 254 6.21 17.71 6.19
N GLY A 255 6.30 16.45 6.65
CA GLY A 255 5.24 15.44 6.63
C GLY A 255 5.08 14.69 5.31
N TYR A 256 4.39 13.55 5.36
CA TYR A 256 4.00 12.77 4.19
C TYR A 256 2.97 13.54 3.34
N ASP A 257 3.39 14.08 2.21
CA ASP A 257 2.50 14.62 1.19
C ASP A 257 2.77 13.93 -0.16
N PRO A 258 1.96 12.92 -0.56
CA PRO A 258 2.15 12.16 -1.79
C PRO A 258 1.84 12.97 -3.06
N THR A 259 1.53 14.26 -2.93
CA THR A 259 1.27 15.18 -4.06
C THR A 259 2.24 16.35 -4.16
N LYS A 260 3.07 16.59 -3.14
CA LYS A 260 4.25 17.46 -3.30
C LYS A 260 5.33 16.69 -4.06
N LYS A 261 5.95 17.38 -5.03
CA LYS A 261 7.05 16.83 -5.84
C LYS A 261 8.42 17.02 -5.21
N GLU A 262 8.48 17.27 -3.90
CA GLU A 262 9.71 17.47 -3.15
C GLU A 262 10.31 16.11 -2.80
N TYR A 263 10.80 15.41 -3.83
CA TYR A 263 11.52 14.14 -3.73
C TYR A 263 13.04 14.31 -3.72
N SER A 264 13.56 15.55 -3.73
CA SER A 264 14.99 15.86 -3.82
C SER A 264 15.83 15.14 -2.78
N ASP A 265 15.34 15.08 -1.54
CA ASP A 265 16.10 14.56 -0.41
C ASP A 265 16.13 13.02 -0.46
N PHE A 266 15.07 12.40 -1.00
CA PHE A 266 15.02 10.97 -1.29
C PHE A 266 15.90 10.62 -2.52
N GLU A 267 15.82 11.41 -3.59
CA GLU A 267 16.68 11.25 -4.79
C GLU A 267 18.17 11.40 -4.46
N ALA A 268 18.53 12.33 -3.56
CA ALA A 268 19.89 12.50 -3.06
C ALA A 268 20.35 11.40 -2.08
N TRP A 269 19.41 10.70 -1.43
CA TRP A 269 19.70 9.56 -0.57
C TRP A 269 19.93 8.26 -1.34
N LEU A 270 19.36 8.11 -2.54
CA LEU A 270 19.57 6.95 -3.40
C LEU A 270 21.02 6.87 -3.86
N GLN A 271 21.67 5.73 -3.59
CA GLN A 271 23.06 5.48 -3.98
C GLN A 271 23.17 4.49 -5.15
N CYS A 272 22.13 3.71 -5.43
CA CYS A 272 22.14 2.61 -6.39
C CYS A 272 20.89 2.56 -7.29
N TYR A 273 19.70 2.67 -6.71
CA TYR A 273 18.44 2.53 -7.44
C TYR A 273 18.22 3.68 -8.41
N CYS A 274 18.17 3.38 -9.72
CA CYS A 274 18.10 4.39 -10.79
C CYS A 274 19.24 5.43 -10.81
N VAL A 275 20.37 5.16 -10.16
CA VAL A 275 21.54 6.07 -10.14
C VAL A 275 22.41 5.84 -11.37
N ASP A 276 22.89 6.94 -11.97
CA ASP A 276 23.75 6.92 -13.16
C ASP A 276 25.04 6.12 -12.94
N GLY A 277 25.45 5.39 -13.98
CA GLY A 277 26.62 4.50 -13.93
C GLY A 277 26.40 3.15 -13.24
N MET A 278 25.24 2.90 -12.64
CA MET A 278 24.90 1.58 -12.11
C MET A 278 24.47 0.60 -13.21
N LYS A 279 24.75 -0.69 -12.99
CA LYS A 279 24.25 -1.77 -13.85
C LYS A 279 22.85 -2.14 -13.43
N SER A 280 22.04 -2.61 -14.38
CA SER A 280 20.73 -3.18 -14.08
C SER A 280 20.47 -4.47 -14.87
N LEU A 281 19.74 -5.39 -14.25
CA LEU A 281 19.27 -6.64 -14.85
C LEU A 281 17.82 -6.90 -14.40
N GLN A 282 17.07 -7.72 -15.14
CA GLN A 282 15.81 -8.26 -14.65
C GLN A 282 16.05 -9.52 -13.83
N ASP A 283 15.35 -9.66 -12.71
CA ASP A 283 15.28 -10.91 -11.95
C ASP A 283 14.36 -11.95 -12.63
N HIS A 284 14.30 -13.17 -12.10
CA HIS A 284 13.49 -14.25 -12.68
C HIS A 284 11.97 -13.97 -12.66
N ASN A 285 11.53 -12.95 -11.91
CA ASN A 285 10.14 -12.50 -11.84
C ASN A 285 9.90 -11.24 -12.72
N GLY A 286 10.88 -10.84 -13.54
CA GLY A 286 10.80 -9.71 -14.47
C GLY A 286 10.97 -8.33 -13.83
N ARG A 287 11.37 -8.23 -12.56
CA ARG A 287 11.61 -6.93 -11.90
C ARG A 287 13.07 -6.53 -12.04
N THR A 288 13.31 -5.29 -12.43
CA THR A 288 14.66 -4.73 -12.49
C THR A 288 15.30 -4.67 -11.10
N ILE A 289 16.58 -5.04 -11.02
CA ILE A 289 17.49 -4.85 -9.89
C ILE A 289 18.68 -4.00 -10.37
N TRP A 290 19.10 -3.03 -9.55
CA TRP A 290 20.26 -2.16 -9.77
C TRP A 290 21.39 -2.61 -8.84
N PHE A 291 22.64 -2.53 -9.33
CA PHE A 291 23.83 -2.95 -8.60
C PHE A 291 25.10 -2.35 -9.21
N ARG A 292 26.22 -2.46 -8.47
CA ARG A 292 27.58 -2.15 -8.93
C ARG A 292 28.39 -3.45 -9.02
N GLY A 293 29.37 -3.49 -9.93
CA GLY A 293 30.32 -4.62 -10.02
C GLY A 293 29.80 -5.83 -10.81
N ASP A 294 30.03 -7.03 -10.29
CA ASP A 294 29.59 -8.30 -10.87
C ASP A 294 28.13 -8.61 -10.46
N PRO A 295 27.27 -9.19 -11.32
CA PRO A 295 25.91 -9.56 -10.92
C PRO A 295 25.84 -10.81 -10.02
N GLY A 296 26.82 -11.70 -10.03
CA GLY A 296 26.80 -12.98 -9.32
C GLY A 296 26.47 -14.20 -10.21
N PRO A 297 26.77 -15.42 -9.74
CA PRO A 297 26.75 -16.66 -10.53
C PRO A 297 25.35 -17.14 -10.95
N MET A 298 24.30 -16.75 -10.21
CA MET A 298 22.90 -17.11 -10.51
C MET A 298 22.21 -16.08 -11.43
N SER A 299 22.99 -15.19 -12.05
CA SER A 299 22.43 -14.12 -12.89
C SER A 299 21.74 -14.69 -14.13
N PRO A 300 20.55 -14.17 -14.51
CA PRO A 300 19.83 -14.66 -15.67
C PRO A 300 20.68 -14.57 -16.94
N LYS A 301 21.05 -15.74 -17.48
CA LYS A 301 21.79 -15.83 -18.74
C LYS A 301 21.01 -15.11 -19.82
N ALA A 302 21.69 -14.22 -20.56
CA ALA A 302 21.08 -13.44 -21.63
C ALA A 302 20.39 -14.38 -22.63
N LYS A 303 19.05 -14.37 -22.63
CA LYS A 303 18.27 -14.99 -23.71
C LYS A 303 18.70 -14.31 -25.00
N LYS A 304 19.22 -15.07 -25.97
CA LYS A 304 19.52 -14.58 -27.33
C LYS A 304 18.22 -14.21 -28.04
N TRP A 305 17.65 -13.07 -27.68
CA TRP A 305 16.49 -12.52 -28.35
C TRP A 305 16.97 -11.87 -29.65
N ALA A 306 16.60 -12.44 -30.79
CA ALA A 306 16.80 -11.78 -32.07
C ALA A 306 16.13 -10.39 -32.02
N LYS A 307 16.88 -9.32 -32.29
CA LYS A 307 16.43 -7.92 -32.12
C LYS A 307 15.07 -7.70 -32.79
N LYS A 308 13.99 -7.72 -32.00
CA LYS A 308 12.74 -7.07 -32.37
C LYS A 308 12.82 -5.66 -31.80
N VAL A 309 13.25 -4.73 -32.63
CA VAL A 309 13.29 -3.30 -32.28
C VAL A 309 11.86 -2.89 -31.97
N ASN A 310 11.55 -2.70 -30.70
CA ASN A 310 10.27 -2.19 -30.25
C ASN A 310 10.45 -0.70 -30.00
N ASP A 311 10.35 0.05 -31.10
CA ASP A 311 10.45 1.51 -31.11
C ASP A 311 9.18 2.11 -30.49
N HIS A 312 9.37 2.92 -29.45
CA HIS A 312 8.32 3.65 -28.75
C HIS A 312 8.73 5.13 -28.61
N ASP A 313 9.22 5.73 -29.69
CA ASP A 313 9.20 7.19 -29.86
C ASP A 313 7.75 7.70 -29.83
N TYR A 314 7.47 8.64 -28.93
CA TYR A 314 6.16 9.26 -28.75
C TYR A 314 6.12 10.64 -29.42
N THR A 315 6.48 10.74 -30.70
CA THR A 315 6.38 11.98 -31.48
C THR A 315 5.63 11.80 -32.81
N ASP A 316 4.34 12.12 -32.78
CA ASP A 316 3.42 11.98 -33.90
C ASP A 316 3.64 13.10 -34.96
N LYS A 317 4.46 12.83 -35.99
CA LYS A 317 4.59 13.71 -37.18
C LYS A 317 4.66 12.91 -38.49
N LYS A 318 3.52 12.85 -39.19
CA LYS A 318 3.39 12.40 -40.58
C LYS A 318 4.50 12.94 -41.49
N LYS A 319 5.11 12.08 -42.32
CA LYS A 319 5.67 12.49 -43.64
C LYS A 319 5.71 11.35 -44.66
N VAL A 320 5.73 11.75 -45.93
CA VAL A 320 5.41 10.94 -47.11
C VAL A 320 6.63 10.18 -47.65
N LYS A 321 6.38 9.03 -48.29
CA LYS A 321 7.37 8.17 -48.99
C LYS A 321 8.11 8.89 -50.13
N MET A 322 9.42 8.66 -50.24
CA MET A 322 10.18 8.65 -51.50
C MET A 322 11.30 7.59 -51.40
N ARG A 323 11.75 7.02 -52.53
CA ARG A 323 12.58 5.79 -52.58
C ARG A 323 14.04 6.05 -53.00
N SER A 324 14.91 5.09 -52.63
CA SER A 324 16.26 4.82 -53.19
C SER A 324 17.37 5.84 -52.81
N SER A 325 18.67 5.48 -52.77
CA SER A 325 19.34 4.21 -53.13
C SER A 325 20.57 3.89 -52.24
N SER A 326 21.23 2.77 -52.51
CA SER A 326 22.27 2.08 -51.69
C SER A 326 23.67 2.73 -51.71
N ARG A 327 24.44 2.62 -50.60
CA ARG A 327 25.73 1.87 -50.50
C ARG A 327 26.48 2.04 -49.15
N HIS A 328 26.84 0.90 -48.54
CA HIS A 328 28.08 0.54 -47.79
C HIS A 328 29.06 1.65 -47.31
N LEU A 329 29.39 1.70 -46.00
CA LEU A 329 30.52 0.99 -45.35
C LEU A 329 30.97 1.61 -43.98
N HIS A 330 31.08 0.76 -42.95
CA HIS A 330 31.90 0.79 -41.71
C HIS A 330 32.25 2.09 -40.92
N ASN A 331 31.87 2.09 -39.63
CA ASN A 331 32.48 2.71 -38.42
C ASN A 331 33.57 3.80 -38.54
N SER A 332 33.40 4.94 -37.85
CA SER A 332 34.07 5.21 -36.55
C SER A 332 33.67 6.55 -35.89
N VAL A 333 33.71 6.60 -34.54
CA VAL A 333 33.71 7.79 -33.63
C VAL A 333 32.45 8.71 -33.58
N TYR A 334 32.41 9.51 -32.51
CA TYR A 334 31.45 10.56 -32.06
C TYR A 334 30.34 10.04 -31.15
N LEU A 335 30.41 10.20 -29.82
CA LEU A 335 30.58 11.43 -29.02
C LEU A 335 29.48 12.46 -29.32
N SER A 336 28.40 12.44 -28.53
CA SER A 336 27.47 13.56 -28.40
C SER A 336 26.97 13.69 -26.96
N SER A 337 27.46 14.73 -26.30
CA SER A 337 26.88 15.29 -25.08
C SER A 337 25.50 15.86 -25.37
N VAL A 338 24.53 15.68 -24.46
CA VAL A 338 23.30 16.49 -24.45
C VAL A 338 23.12 17.12 -23.07
N SER A 339 23.23 18.44 -23.05
CA SER A 339 23.12 19.29 -21.87
C SER A 339 21.66 19.61 -21.53
N PHE A 340 21.29 19.48 -20.25
CA PHE A 340 20.00 19.94 -19.75
C PHE A 340 19.94 21.47 -19.75
N HIS A 341 18.91 22.04 -20.39
CA HIS A 341 18.68 23.48 -20.40
C HIS A 341 17.99 23.93 -19.10
N GLN A 342 18.70 24.74 -18.30
CA GLN A 342 18.08 25.62 -17.30
C GLN A 342 17.34 26.76 -17.99
N VAL A 343 16.13 27.09 -17.52
CA VAL A 343 15.40 28.31 -17.93
C VAL A 343 15.40 29.29 -16.75
N ALA A 344 16.25 30.31 -16.83
CA ALA A 344 16.28 31.42 -15.88
C ALA A 344 15.56 32.66 -16.46
N LYS A 345 14.70 33.29 -15.65
CA LYS A 345 14.05 34.58 -15.99
C LYS A 345 15.07 35.71 -16.14
N ARG A 346 14.90 36.59 -17.14
CA ARG A 346 15.19 38.03 -17.02
C ARG A 346 14.12 38.89 -17.70
N LYS A 347 13.68 39.95 -17.00
CA LYS A 347 12.89 41.06 -17.55
C LYS A 347 13.80 41.99 -18.37
N ARG A 348 13.22 42.74 -19.32
CA ARG A 348 13.53 44.17 -19.53
C ARG A 348 12.39 44.93 -20.25
N GLU A 349 12.17 46.14 -19.78
CA GLU A 349 11.31 47.22 -20.30
C GLU A 349 12.06 47.97 -21.45
N ALA A 350 11.51 48.87 -22.28
CA ALA A 350 10.15 49.26 -22.70
C ALA A 350 10.22 50.31 -23.86
N LYS A 351 9.06 50.75 -24.38
CA LYS A 351 8.71 52.08 -24.97
C LYS A 351 8.48 52.29 -26.49
N VAL A 352 7.18 52.42 -26.82
CA VAL A 352 6.43 53.51 -27.54
C VAL A 352 6.84 53.99 -28.96
N LYS A 353 5.89 53.97 -29.93
CA LYS A 353 5.21 55.20 -30.49
C LYS A 353 4.14 54.96 -31.59
N LYS A 354 2.92 55.49 -31.35
CA LYS A 354 1.88 56.09 -32.25
C LYS A 354 1.29 55.20 -33.39
N THR A 355 0.05 55.36 -33.88
CA THR A 355 -0.83 56.55 -34.07
C THR A 355 -2.33 56.14 -33.95
N VAL A 356 -3.16 56.73 -33.05
CA VAL A 356 -4.26 57.73 -33.27
C VAL A 356 -5.28 57.34 -34.38
N ILE A 357 -6.61 57.25 -34.12
CA ILE A 357 -7.63 58.33 -34.23
C ILE A 357 -8.94 58.01 -33.42
N LYS A 358 -9.50 59.07 -32.76
CA LYS A 358 -10.90 59.39 -32.26
C LYS A 358 -11.87 58.26 -31.83
N GLN A 359 -12.50 58.31 -30.64
CA GLN A 359 -13.63 59.19 -30.17
C GLN A 359 -14.90 59.01 -31.03
N GLU A 360 -16.13 58.87 -30.53
CA GLU A 360 -16.82 59.30 -29.29
C GLU A 360 -17.64 58.11 -28.69
N GLY A 361 -18.36 58.11 -27.56
CA GLY A 361 -18.78 59.13 -26.58
C GLY A 361 -20.27 58.97 -26.22
N VAL A 362 -20.64 59.18 -24.95
CA VAL A 362 -22.01 59.27 -24.35
C VAL A 362 -22.57 58.02 -23.62
N THR A 363 -23.15 58.32 -22.46
CA THR A 363 -23.62 57.49 -21.35
C THR A 363 -25.11 57.13 -21.43
N LYS A 364 -25.53 56.07 -20.70
CA LYS A 364 -26.66 56.10 -19.73
C LYS A 364 -26.84 54.77 -18.97
N THR A 365 -27.17 54.90 -17.69
CA THR A 365 -27.68 53.89 -16.74
C THR A 365 -28.86 54.54 -15.99
N PRO A 366 -29.57 53.89 -15.04
CA PRO A 366 -30.11 52.51 -14.96
C PRO A 366 -31.63 52.50 -14.60
N LYS A 367 -32.28 51.32 -14.46
CA LYS A 367 -33.22 50.91 -13.37
C LYS A 367 -34.29 49.86 -13.78
N ASN A 368 -34.47 48.85 -12.90
CA ASN A 368 -35.73 48.26 -12.36
C ASN A 368 -36.83 47.72 -13.32
N GLU A 369 -37.73 46.78 -12.97
CA GLU A 369 -37.88 45.83 -11.84
C GLU A 369 -38.92 44.73 -12.21
N LYS A 370 -38.88 43.62 -11.45
CA LYS A 370 -40.02 42.75 -11.03
C LYS A 370 -40.87 41.88 -11.99
N ASP A 371 -41.00 40.63 -11.53
CA ASP A 371 -42.20 39.80 -11.37
C ASP A 371 -43.18 39.52 -12.53
N ALA A 372 -43.33 38.22 -12.85
CA ALA A 372 -44.58 37.50 -12.59
C ALA A 372 -44.40 35.97 -12.60
N ARG A 373 -45.27 35.27 -11.86
CA ARG A 373 -45.31 33.80 -11.62
C ARG A 373 -46.61 33.23 -12.22
N LEU A 374 -46.74 31.89 -12.21
CA LEU A 374 -47.96 31.06 -12.44
C LEU A 374 -48.11 30.56 -13.90
N LYS A 375 -48.70 29.39 -14.18
CA LYS A 375 -49.63 28.57 -13.36
C LYS A 375 -49.58 27.07 -13.70
N GLU A 376 -50.14 26.25 -12.81
CA GLU A 376 -50.37 24.80 -12.96
C GLU A 376 -51.46 24.46 -13.99
N ALA A 377 -51.51 23.19 -14.41
CA ALA A 377 -52.73 22.54 -14.89
C ALA A 377 -52.81 21.09 -14.39
N GLU A 378 -53.55 20.86 -13.30
CA GLU A 378 -54.00 19.54 -12.85
C GLU A 378 -55.35 19.21 -13.53
N SER A 379 -55.58 17.96 -13.96
CA SER A 379 -56.92 17.49 -14.33
C SER A 379 -57.18 16.05 -13.87
N LYS A 380 -58.46 15.74 -13.61
CA LYS A 380 -58.89 14.74 -12.62
C LYS A 380 -59.69 13.57 -13.20
N ARG A 381 -59.70 12.47 -12.43
CA ARG A 381 -60.74 11.43 -12.30
C ARG A 381 -61.00 10.45 -13.47
N ARG A 382 -60.86 9.15 -13.17
CA ARG A 382 -62.01 8.26 -12.82
C ARG A 382 -61.55 6.97 -12.09
N LYS A 383 -62.38 6.51 -11.14
CA LYS A 383 -62.46 5.18 -10.48
C LYS A 383 -63.88 4.62 -10.79
N PRO A 384 -64.34 3.41 -10.37
CA PRO A 384 -63.73 2.36 -9.52
C PRO A 384 -63.88 0.87 -9.99
N ALA A 385 -63.17 -0.01 -9.28
CA ALA A 385 -63.47 -1.38 -8.85
C ALA A 385 -64.39 -2.35 -9.64
N LYS A 386 -63.93 -3.61 -9.75
CA LYS A 386 -64.77 -4.80 -9.45
C LYS A 386 -63.93 -5.95 -8.85
N THR A 387 -64.57 -6.69 -7.95
CA THR A 387 -64.08 -7.87 -7.22
C THR A 387 -64.15 -9.14 -8.05
N HIS A 388 -63.32 -10.14 -7.76
CA HIS A 388 -63.80 -11.45 -7.26
C HIS A 388 -62.65 -12.32 -6.71
N GLU A 389 -63.01 -13.24 -5.83
CA GLU A 389 -62.14 -14.07 -5.01
C GLU A 389 -62.51 -15.56 -5.21
N VAL A 390 -61.59 -16.46 -4.84
CA VAL A 390 -61.78 -17.92 -4.63
C VAL A 390 -62.04 -18.81 -5.87
N ASN A 391 -61.05 -19.65 -6.24
CA ASN A 391 -61.12 -21.11 -6.05
C ASN A 391 -59.86 -21.86 -6.54
N THR A 392 -59.30 -22.72 -5.68
CA THR A 392 -58.36 -23.80 -6.02
C THR A 392 -59.16 -25.04 -6.47
N PRO A 393 -58.55 -26.02 -7.16
CA PRO A 393 -58.22 -27.25 -6.42
C PRO A 393 -56.91 -27.94 -6.82
N GLN A 394 -56.41 -28.79 -5.93
CA GLN A 394 -55.21 -29.63 -6.10
C GLN A 394 -55.46 -30.87 -6.98
N ARG A 395 -54.39 -31.37 -7.61
CA ARG A 395 -54.05 -32.81 -7.69
C ARG A 395 -52.53 -32.94 -7.91
N GLU A 396 -51.74 -33.37 -6.93
CA GLU A 396 -51.32 -34.78 -6.67
C GLU A 396 -50.69 -35.45 -7.91
N THR A 397 -49.53 -36.14 -7.85
CA THR A 397 -49.13 -37.15 -6.85
C THR A 397 -47.59 -37.35 -6.70
N ARG A 398 -47.19 -37.71 -5.47
CA ARG A 398 -46.13 -38.68 -5.03
C ARG A 398 -44.75 -38.70 -5.73
N SER A 399 -43.58 -38.57 -5.09
CA SER A 399 -43.04 -39.06 -3.79
C SER A 399 -42.69 -40.56 -3.71
N SER A 400 -41.40 -40.88 -3.51
CA SER A 400 -40.94 -42.15 -2.94
C SER A 400 -39.65 -41.99 -2.14
N ALA A 401 -39.78 -41.84 -0.82
CA ALA A 401 -38.70 -42.10 0.12
C ALA A 401 -38.80 -43.56 0.60
N ARG A 402 -37.66 -44.25 0.78
CA ARG A 402 -37.65 -45.57 1.45
C ARG A 402 -36.72 -45.56 2.66
N ARG A 403 -37.34 -45.48 3.83
CA ARG A 403 -36.72 -45.70 5.14
C ARG A 403 -37.11 -47.11 5.60
N ARG A 404 -36.19 -47.87 6.21
CA ARG A 404 -36.55 -48.98 7.12
C ARG A 404 -35.71 -48.90 8.39
N LYS A 405 -36.41 -48.91 9.52
CA LYS A 405 -35.90 -49.22 10.87
C LYS A 405 -35.96 -50.73 11.08
N THR A 406 -35.17 -51.25 12.03
CA THR A 406 -35.54 -52.12 13.19
C THR A 406 -34.22 -52.68 13.79
N SER A 407 -34.05 -52.99 15.09
CA SER A 407 -34.80 -52.73 16.35
C SER A 407 -34.03 -53.37 17.53
N SER A 408 -34.07 -52.76 18.74
CA SER A 408 -33.99 -53.42 20.09
C SER A 408 -32.77 -54.35 20.43
N VAL A 409 -32.40 -54.75 21.65
CA VAL A 409 -32.89 -54.65 23.06
C VAL A 409 -31.64 -54.56 24.01
N GLU A 410 -31.84 -54.34 25.33
CA GLU A 410 -31.13 -54.84 26.55
C GLU A 410 -29.77 -55.62 26.49
N ALA A 411 -28.99 -55.83 27.57
CA ALA A 411 -28.76 -55.19 28.89
C ALA A 411 -27.53 -55.86 29.60
N THR A 412 -26.89 -55.12 30.52
CA THR A 412 -26.06 -55.56 31.69
C THR A 412 -25.39 -56.97 31.76
N ALA A 413 -24.04 -57.00 31.67
CA ALA A 413 -23.07 -57.78 32.50
C ALA A 413 -21.65 -57.41 32.01
N GLY A 414 -20.54 -57.44 32.76
CA GLY A 414 -20.28 -57.78 34.17
C GLY A 414 -18.91 -58.48 34.31
N VAL A 415 -18.08 -58.07 35.28
CA VAL A 415 -16.81 -58.74 35.73
C VAL A 415 -15.58 -58.63 34.77
N ALA A 416 -14.30 -58.63 35.19
CA ALA A 416 -13.56 -57.97 36.30
C ALA A 416 -12.04 -58.25 36.15
N MET A 417 -11.18 -57.45 36.83
CA MET A 417 -9.72 -57.67 37.06
C MET A 417 -8.82 -57.61 35.81
N SER A 418 -7.53 -57.24 35.84
CA SER A 418 -6.53 -56.86 36.87
C SER A 418 -5.45 -55.99 36.15
N LYS A 419 -4.45 -55.29 36.74
CA LYS A 419 -3.90 -55.15 38.11
C LYS A 419 -3.04 -53.85 38.16
N ASN A 420 -2.67 -53.39 39.37
CA ASN A 420 -1.38 -52.80 39.84
C ASN A 420 -0.36 -52.17 38.84
N LYS A 421 0.42 -51.11 39.15
CA LYS A 421 0.79 -50.48 40.45
C LYS A 421 1.53 -49.15 40.20
N ASN A 422 1.46 -48.20 41.16
CA ASN A 422 2.53 -47.33 41.73
C ASN A 422 3.56 -46.57 40.82
N VAL A 423 4.19 -45.44 41.16
CA VAL A 423 4.17 -44.41 42.25
C VAL A 423 5.08 -43.24 41.77
N LEU A 424 5.26 -42.18 42.59
CA LEU A 424 6.18 -41.02 42.46
C LEU A 424 5.61 -39.80 41.68
N SER A 425 5.89 -38.56 42.06
CA SER A 425 6.32 -37.99 43.37
C SER A 425 6.13 -36.47 43.30
N THR A 426 5.84 -35.80 44.41
CA THR A 426 5.70 -34.33 44.51
C THR A 426 6.54 -33.78 45.66
N GLY A 427 7.28 -32.71 45.40
CA GLY A 427 7.96 -31.89 46.42
C GLY A 427 9.29 -32.46 46.93
N GLU A 428 10.25 -31.65 47.40
CA GLU A 428 10.39 -30.17 47.40
C GLU A 428 11.90 -29.84 47.37
N GLU A 429 12.29 -28.73 46.71
CA GLU A 429 13.22 -27.67 47.17
C GLU A 429 13.41 -26.60 46.07
#